data_AF-A0A0R3PWF5-F1
#
_entry.id   AF-A0A0R3PWF5-F1
#
_cell.length_a   1.000
_cell.length_b   1.000
_cell.length_c   1.000
_cell.angle_alpha   90.00
_cell.angle_beta   90.00
_cell.angle_gamma   90.00
#
_symmetry.space_group_name_H-M   'P 1'
#
loop_
_entity.id
_entity.type
_entity.pdbx_description
1 polymer ?
#
loop_
_entity_poly.entity_id
_entity_poly.type
_entity_poly.pdbx_seq_one_letter_code
_entity_poly.pdbx_strand_id
1 'polypeptide(L)'
;MMYRYYYDAASKLCRSFTFTGCGGNENNFRTKGECTQFCSTEIICPQGDPHPDRYSINKIARCDEDIHCPKNYTCTATLEKKGACCPSRGQLSYSLTQETALSLLSFFVE
;
A
#
# COMPACT_ATOMS: atom_id res chain seq x y z
N MET A 1 2.99 21.96 8.98
CA MET A 1 2.53 20.58 8.75
C MET A 1 3.53 19.88 7.84
N MET A 2 4.04 18.72 8.26
CA MET A 2 5.05 17.94 7.53
C MET A 2 4.54 16.52 7.33
N TYR A 3 4.69 15.97 6.13
CA TYR A 3 4.44 14.55 5.89
C TYR A 3 5.54 13.72 6.56
N ARG A 4 5.13 12.78 7.40
CA ARG A 4 6.01 11.84 8.10
C ARG A 4 5.44 10.44 7.98
N TYR A 5 6.26 9.45 8.29
CA TYR A 5 5.87 8.06 8.35
C TYR A 5 5.96 7.56 9.79
N TYR A 6 5.04 6.70 10.19
CA TYR A 6 5.10 5.98 11.45
C TYR A 6 4.85 4.50 11.18
N TYR A 7 5.46 3.65 12.00
CA TYR A 7 5.21 2.23 12.04
C TYR A 7 3.91 1.95 12.78
N ASP A 8 2.95 1.38 12.07
CA ASP A 8 1.73 0.84 12.61
C ASP A 8 1.93 -0.64 12.96
N ALA A 9 2.13 -0.94 14.25
CA ALA A 9 2.43 -2.29 14.71
C ALA A 9 1.29 -3.30 14.47
N ALA A 10 0.05 -2.83 14.34
CA ALA A 10 -1.11 -3.68 14.07
C ALA A 10 -1.06 -4.27 12.65
N SER A 11 -0.84 -3.41 11.64
CA SER A 11 -0.72 -3.84 10.24
C SER A 11 0.69 -4.25 9.86
N LYS A 12 1.67 -3.91 10.72
CA LYS A 12 3.11 -3.98 10.45
C LYS A 12 3.51 -3.17 9.22
N LEU A 13 2.88 -2.02 9.01
CA LEU A 13 3.14 -1.15 7.86
C LEU A 13 3.61 0.22 8.29
N CYS A 14 4.41 0.83 7.42
CA CYS A 14 4.78 2.22 7.54
C CYS A 14 3.73 3.10 6.84
N ARG A 15 2.93 3.80 7.65
CA ARG A 15 1.84 4.67 7.18
C ARG A 15 2.26 6.13 7.24
N SER A 16 1.76 6.93 6.31
CA SER A 16 1.99 8.37 6.33
C SER A 16 1.01 9.06 7.30
N PHE A 17 1.47 10.13 7.93
CA PHE A 17 0.65 11.01 8.75
C PHE A 17 1.13 12.46 8.63
N THR A 18 0.27 13.40 9.03
CA THR A 18 0.62 14.82 9.08
C THR A 18 1.16 15.15 10.46
N PHE A 19 2.44 15.50 10.54
CA PHE A 19 3.09 15.95 11.76
C PHE A 19 3.01 17.48 11.89
N THR A 20 2.63 17.96 13.07
CA THR A 20 2.46 19.39 13.35
C THR A 20 3.80 20.12 13.49
N GLY A 21 4.87 19.40 13.86
CA GLY A 21 6.21 19.97 14.05
C GLY A 21 6.73 19.94 15.49
N CYS A 22 5.90 19.57 16.46
CA CYS A 22 6.24 19.48 17.88
C CYS A 22 5.61 18.24 18.54
N GLY A 23 6.23 17.69 19.60
CA GLY A 23 5.65 16.61 20.41
C GLY A 23 5.68 15.21 19.79
N GLY A 24 6.61 14.92 18.89
CA GLY A 24 6.77 13.58 18.30
C GLY A 24 7.54 12.61 19.21
N ASN A 25 7.34 11.31 19.03
CA ASN A 25 8.17 10.24 19.59
C ASN A 25 9.11 9.66 18.51
N GLU A 26 9.91 8.64 18.85
CA GLU A 26 10.85 7.99 17.93
C GLU A 26 10.16 7.27 16.75
N ASN A 27 8.85 7.02 16.83
CA ASN A 27 8.06 6.43 15.75
C ASN A 27 7.65 7.50 14.71
N ASN A 28 8.64 8.24 14.20
CA ASN A 28 8.45 9.38 13.30
C ASN A 28 9.61 9.49 12.30
N PHE A 29 9.38 8.99 11.09
CA PHE A 29 10.37 8.86 10.02
C PHE A 29 10.10 9.85 8.89
N ARG A 30 11.15 10.30 8.19
CA ARG A 30 11.01 11.21 7.05
C ARG A 30 10.56 10.49 5.79
N THR A 31 11.00 9.24 5.62
CA THR A 31 10.67 8.43 4.44
C THR A 31 10.04 7.10 4.83
N LYS A 32 9.24 6.53 3.91
CA LYS A 32 8.71 5.17 4.07
C LYS A 32 9.84 4.15 4.23
N GLY A 33 10.93 4.33 3.48
CA GLY A 33 12.14 3.49 3.52
C GLY A 33 12.78 3.43 4.89
N GLU A 34 13.00 4.58 5.53
CA GLU A 34 13.53 4.66 6.90
C GLU A 34 12.66 3.91 7.90
N CYS A 35 11.33 4.10 7.82
CA CYS A 35 10.40 3.39 8.67
C CYS A 35 10.44 1.87 8.44
N THR A 36 10.48 1.43 7.18
CA THR A 36 10.51 -0.01 6.84
C THR A 36 11.81 -0.67 7.26
N GLN A 37 12.94 0.04 7.17
CA GLN A 37 14.23 -0.43 7.62
C GLN A 37 14.30 -0.52 9.15
N PHE A 38 13.70 0.44 9.87
CA PHE A 38 13.66 0.43 11.32
C PHE A 38 12.91 -0.79 11.88
N CYS A 39 11.82 -1.21 11.22
CA CYS A 39 10.98 -2.32 11.68
C CYS A 39 11.19 -3.66 10.95
N SER A 40 12.13 -3.75 10.01
CA SER A 40 12.45 -4.95 9.21
C SER A 40 11.21 -5.72 8.73
N THR A 41 10.15 -5.02 8.35
CA THR A 41 8.92 -5.70 7.91
C THR A 41 8.99 -5.93 6.41
N GLU A 42 9.17 -7.21 6.03
CA GLU A 42 9.52 -7.65 4.68
C GLU A 42 8.43 -7.49 3.61
N ILE A 43 7.28 -6.89 3.95
CA ILE A 43 6.17 -6.77 3.00
C ILE A 43 6.24 -5.42 2.31
N ILE A 44 6.93 -5.42 1.17
CA ILE A 44 7.06 -4.26 0.29
C ILE A 44 6.25 -4.53 -0.97
N CYS A 45 5.18 -3.78 -1.16
CA CYS A 45 4.43 -3.78 -2.41
C CYS A 45 4.99 -2.69 -3.34
N PRO A 46 5.41 -3.01 -4.57
CA PRO A 46 6.02 -2.03 -5.47
C PRO A 46 5.02 -0.97 -5.98
N GLN A 47 3.72 -1.28 -5.99
CA GLN A 47 2.67 -0.44 -6.59
C GLN A 47 1.74 0.23 -5.58
N GLY A 48 1.96 0.07 -4.28
CA GLY A 48 1.07 0.66 -3.27
C GLY A 48 1.19 0.03 -1.90
N ASP A 49 0.09 0.04 -1.15
CA ASP A 49 -0.01 -0.66 0.12
C ASP A 49 -0.70 -2.02 -0.05
N PRO A 50 -0.35 -3.03 0.76
CA PRO A 50 -1.00 -4.33 0.70
C PRO A 50 -2.48 -4.24 1.10
N HIS A 51 -3.28 -5.17 0.57
CA HIS A 51 -4.71 -5.23 0.84
C HIS A 51 -4.98 -5.46 2.34
N PRO A 52 -5.89 -4.71 2.99
CA PRO A 52 -6.27 -4.94 4.38
C PRO A 52 -7.03 -6.28 4.53
N ASP A 53 -7.01 -6.84 5.73
CA ASP A 53 -7.77 -8.04 6.06
C ASP A 53 -9.28 -7.75 6.06
N ARG A 54 -10.09 -8.75 5.68
CA ARG A 54 -11.55 -8.62 5.58
C ARG A 54 -12.20 -8.31 6.93
N TYR A 55 -11.62 -8.81 8.02
CA TYR A 55 -12.18 -8.69 9.38
C TYR A 55 -11.52 -7.58 10.19
N SER A 56 -10.36 -7.10 9.78
CA SER A 56 -9.60 -6.10 10.50
C SER A 56 -8.86 -5.19 9.54
N ILE A 57 -9.35 -3.96 9.36
CA ILE A 57 -8.72 -2.94 8.51
C ILE A 57 -7.28 -2.59 8.97
N ASN A 58 -6.99 -2.84 10.24
CA ASN A 58 -5.66 -2.67 10.84
C ASN A 58 -4.76 -3.90 10.69
N LYS A 59 -5.21 -4.97 10.02
CA LYS A 59 -4.39 -6.13 9.67
C LYS A 59 -4.29 -6.23 8.15
N ILE A 60 -3.23 -6.86 7.68
CA ILE A 60 -3.03 -7.14 6.26
C ILE A 60 -3.60 -8.50 5.88
N ALA A 61 -4.16 -8.60 4.68
CA ALA A 61 -4.56 -9.86 4.08
C ALA A 61 -3.31 -10.66 3.71
N ARG A 62 -3.07 -11.74 4.46
CA ARG A 62 -2.00 -12.70 4.16
C ARG A 62 -2.46 -13.69 3.09
N CYS A 63 -1.51 -14.13 2.29
CA CYS A 63 -1.75 -15.10 1.23
C CYS A 63 -0.62 -16.12 1.18
N ASP A 64 -0.97 -17.31 0.71
CA ASP A 64 -0.01 -18.35 0.33
C ASP A 64 0.08 -18.47 -1.20
N GLU A 65 -1.03 -18.14 -1.91
CA GLU A 65 -1.16 -18.19 -3.37
C GLU A 65 -2.02 -17.01 -3.88
N ASP A 66 -1.94 -16.72 -5.18
CA ASP A 66 -2.69 -15.63 -5.83
C ASP A 66 -4.22 -15.77 -5.72
N ILE A 67 -4.74 -17.00 -5.65
CA ILE A 67 -6.19 -17.26 -5.54
C ILE A 67 -6.79 -16.72 -4.23
N HIS A 68 -5.98 -16.57 -3.19
CA HIS A 68 -6.41 -15.99 -1.91
C HIS A 68 -6.42 -14.48 -1.90
N CYS A 69 -5.98 -13.85 -3.00
CA CYS A 69 -6.02 -12.41 -3.15
C CYS A 69 -7.27 -11.97 -3.93
N PRO A 70 -7.82 -10.79 -3.59
CA PRO A 70 -8.88 -10.19 -4.38
C PRO A 70 -8.39 -9.89 -5.80
N LYS A 71 -9.33 -9.72 -6.73
CA LYS A 71 -9.01 -9.32 -8.11
C LYS A 71 -8.13 -8.06 -8.10
N ASN A 72 -7.12 -8.04 -8.98
CA ASN A 72 -6.10 -6.99 -9.12
C ASN A 72 -5.04 -6.95 -7.99
N TYR A 73 -4.96 -8.01 -7.20
CA TYR A 73 -3.87 -8.23 -6.25
C TYR A 73 -3.14 -9.54 -6.56
N THR A 74 -1.82 -9.52 -6.37
CA THR A 74 -0.93 -10.66 -6.51
C THR A 74 -0.29 -10.95 -5.16
N CYS A 75 -0.12 -12.23 -4.86
CA CYS A 75 0.50 -12.70 -3.63
C CYS A 75 2.02 -12.58 -3.71
N THR A 76 2.64 -12.00 -2.70
CA THR A 76 4.11 -11.91 -2.58
C THR A 76 4.72 -13.06 -1.77
N ALA A 77 4.02 -14.20 -1.65
CA ALA A 77 4.51 -15.33 -0.88
C ALA A 77 5.75 -15.94 -1.54
N THR A 78 6.65 -16.45 -0.71
CA THR A 78 7.79 -17.26 -1.14
C THR A 78 7.68 -18.64 -0.52
N LEU A 79 8.46 -19.60 -0.99
CA LEU A 79 8.40 -21.00 -0.50
C LEU A 79 8.61 -21.13 1.02
N GLU A 80 9.21 -20.13 1.66
CA GLU A 80 9.50 -20.14 3.09
C GLU A 80 8.68 -19.13 3.92
N LYS A 81 7.94 -18.21 3.28
CA LYS A 81 7.26 -17.10 3.98
C LYS A 81 5.89 -16.80 3.39
N LYS A 82 4.89 -16.67 4.28
CA LYS A 82 3.54 -16.17 3.94
C LYS A 82 3.64 -14.77 3.35
N GLY A 83 3.00 -14.56 2.21
CA GLY A 83 2.97 -13.28 1.50
C GLY A 83 1.85 -12.36 1.98
N ALA A 84 1.77 -11.20 1.35
CA ALA A 84 0.58 -10.36 1.37
C ALA A 84 0.07 -10.14 -0.05
N CYS A 85 -1.22 -9.80 -0.13
CA CYS A 85 -1.83 -9.38 -1.37
C CYS A 85 -1.37 -7.95 -1.70
N CYS A 86 -0.50 -7.82 -2.69
CA CYS A 86 -0.02 -6.55 -3.20
C CYS A 86 -0.73 -6.17 -4.49
N PRO A 87 -0.94 -4.87 -4.78
CA PRO A 87 -1.56 -4.44 -6.02
C PRO A 87 -0.73 -4.91 -7.23
N SER A 88 -1.39 -5.56 -8.19
CA SER A 88 -0.75 -5.98 -9.44
C SER A 88 -0.45 -4.77 -10.34
N ARG A 89 0.52 -4.89 -11.25
CA ARG A 89 0.91 -3.87 -12.26
C ARG A 89 -0.23 -3.36 -13.17
N GLY A 90 -1.45 -3.90 -13.04
CA GLY A 90 -2.61 -3.61 -13.87
C GLY A 90 -3.59 -2.56 -13.35
N GLN A 91 -3.28 -1.76 -12.31
CA GLN A 91 -4.22 -0.71 -11.88
C GLN A 91 -3.61 0.45 -11.07
N LEU A 92 -2.48 1.03 -11.52
CA LEU A 92 -1.99 2.30 -10.97
C LEU A 92 -2.67 3.55 -11.58
N SER A 93 -3.89 3.41 -12.11
CA SER A 93 -4.58 4.51 -12.80
C SER A 93 -6.12 4.46 -12.72
N TYR A 94 -6.74 3.95 -11.65
CA TYR A 94 -8.23 4.00 -11.56
C TYR A 94 -8.73 4.23 -10.13
N SER A 95 -8.21 5.23 -9.42
CA SER A 95 -8.88 5.80 -8.23
C SER A 95 -8.56 7.28 -8.01
N LEU A 96 -8.20 8.00 -9.07
CA LEU A 96 -8.32 9.45 -9.14
C LEU A 96 -8.90 9.78 -10.52
N THR A 97 -10.22 10.03 -10.55
CA THR A 97 -10.99 10.62 -11.66
C THR A 97 -10.92 9.93 -13.02
N GLN A 98 -11.41 8.70 -13.16
CA GLN A 98 -11.78 8.16 -14.47
C GLN A 98 -13.29 8.22 -14.70
N GLU A 99 -13.81 9.44 -14.57
CA GLU A 99 -15.06 9.84 -15.22
C GLU A 99 -14.79 10.80 -16.41
N THR A 100 -13.55 11.21 -16.68
CA THR A 100 -13.29 12.30 -17.65
C THR A 100 -12.37 11.98 -18.83
N ALA A 101 -11.65 10.85 -18.85
CA ALA A 101 -10.65 10.61 -19.91
C ALA A 101 -11.12 9.78 -21.11
N LEU A 102 -12.18 8.95 -20.98
CA LEU A 102 -12.64 8.09 -22.08
C LEU A 102 -13.69 8.73 -23.00
N SER A 103 -14.15 9.95 -22.70
CA SER A 103 -15.13 10.66 -23.55
C SER A 103 -14.50 11.63 -24.56
N LEU A 104 -13.18 11.86 -24.53
CA LEU A 104 -12.52 12.86 -25.38
C LEU A 104 -11.67 12.29 -26.52
N LEU A 105 -11.41 10.97 -26.55
CA LEU A 105 -10.65 10.34 -27.63
C LEU A 105 -11.52 9.87 -28.82
N SER A 106 -12.83 10.11 -28.77
CA SER A 106 -13.78 9.76 -29.84
C SER A 106 -14.21 10.94 -30.72
N PHE A 107 -13.70 12.16 -30.50
CA PHE A 107 -14.13 13.37 -31.24
C PHE A 107 -13.05 14.05 -32.09
N PHE A 108 -11.83 13.52 -32.17
CA PHE A 108 -10.74 14.08 -33.01
C PHE A 108 -10.27 13.15 -34.14
N VAL A 109 -11.09 12.17 -34.52
CA VAL A 109 -10.95 11.45 -35.79
C VAL A 109 -12.33 11.36 -36.45
N GLU A 110 -12.82 12.52 -36.90
CA GLU A 110 -13.46 12.80 -38.20
C GLU A 110 -13.69 14.31 -38.33
#